data_AF-A0AAV2VMS5-F1
#
_entry.id   AF-A0AAV2VMS5-F1
#
_cell.length_a   1.000
_cell.length_b   1.000
_cell.length_c   1.000
_cell.angle_alpha   90.00
_cell.angle_beta   90.00
_cell.angle_gamma   90.00
#
_symmetry.space_group_name_H-M   'P 1'
#
loop_
_entity.id
_entity.type
_entity.pdbx_description
1 polymer ?
#
loop_
_entity_poly.entity_id
_entity_poly.type
_entity_poly.pdbx_seq_one_letter_code
_entity_poly.pdbx_strand_id
1 'polypeptide(L)'
;MQTTKKSGKSRLLYLIGACCLAYLLWSLFYINHLSKQVETEKSRVISVARNLELWKQITIKDDGHLDQNTLMQENRDIHIELVENAYVEEGHKFYMMYYSEPAKEQDFKRYFSELVLDDYFYIVTDSDGKVKELFWDKP
;
A
#
# COMPACT_ATOMS: atom_id res chain seq x y z
N MET A 1 -28.44 -48.21 42.97
CA MET A 1 -28.74 -47.51 41.70
C MET A 1 -28.72 -46.00 41.97
N GLN A 2 -27.56 -45.33 41.86
CA GLN A 2 -27.41 -43.86 41.84
C GLN A 2 -25.91 -43.50 41.81
N THR A 3 -25.27 -43.51 40.62
CA THR A 3 -23.91 -42.95 40.46
C THR A 3 -23.69 -42.22 39.13
N THR A 4 -24.69 -42.11 38.26
CA THR A 4 -24.52 -41.50 36.92
C THR A 4 -24.59 -39.97 36.92
N LYS A 5 -25.08 -39.32 37.98
CA LYS A 5 -25.34 -37.87 38.00
C LYS A 5 -24.09 -36.99 38.12
N LYS A 6 -22.96 -37.52 38.63
CA LYS A 6 -21.68 -36.78 38.79
C LYS A 6 -20.82 -36.78 37.51
N SER A 7 -20.91 -37.85 36.71
CA SER A 7 -20.08 -38.04 35.50
C SER A 7 -20.47 -37.08 34.36
N GLY A 8 -21.77 -36.82 34.18
CA GLY A 8 -22.26 -35.93 33.12
C GLY A 8 -21.85 -34.47 33.28
N LYS A 9 -21.78 -33.95 34.52
CA LYS A 9 -21.35 -32.56 34.80
C LYS A 9 -19.87 -32.35 34.48
N SER A 10 -19.03 -33.32 34.82
CA SER A 10 -17.59 -33.25 34.53
C SER A 10 -17.33 -33.30 33.01
N ARG A 11 -18.00 -34.19 32.28
CA ARG A 11 -17.92 -34.25 30.81
C ARG A 11 -18.43 -32.98 30.13
N LEU A 12 -19.52 -32.39 30.64
CA LEU A 12 -20.04 -31.12 30.15
C LEU A 12 -19.04 -29.97 30.34
N LEU A 13 -18.37 -29.90 31.49
CA LEU A 13 -17.32 -28.91 31.75
C LEU A 13 -16.11 -29.08 30.82
N TYR A 14 -15.70 -30.33 30.53
CA TYR A 14 -14.65 -30.59 29.54
C TYR A 14 -15.06 -30.19 28.12
N LEU A 15 -16.31 -30.44 27.72
CA LEU A 15 -16.85 -30.01 26.43
C LEU A 15 -16.88 -28.48 26.31
N ILE A 16 -17.38 -27.79 27.34
CA ILE A 16 -17.38 -26.32 27.36
C ILE A 16 -15.94 -25.79 27.31
N GLY A 17 -15.02 -26.37 28.07
CA GLY A 17 -13.60 -26.01 28.03
C GLY A 17 -12.98 -26.21 26.64
N ALA A 18 -13.27 -27.33 25.98
CA ALA A 18 -12.82 -27.60 24.62
C ALA A 18 -13.42 -26.62 23.59
N CYS A 19 -14.71 -26.30 23.71
CA CYS A 19 -15.37 -25.29 22.87
C CYS A 19 -14.75 -23.90 23.08
N CYS A 20 -14.49 -23.50 24.32
CA CYS A 20 -13.82 -22.22 24.62
C CYS A 20 -12.40 -22.18 24.03
N LEU A 21 -11.62 -23.25 24.16
CA LEU A 21 -10.29 -23.34 23.56
C LEU A 21 -10.34 -23.27 22.03
N ALA A 22 -11.27 -24.00 21.41
CA ALA A 22 -11.47 -23.95 19.96
C ALA A 22 -11.85 -22.54 19.49
N TYR A 23 -12.75 -21.86 20.21
CA TYR A 23 -13.12 -20.48 19.93
C TYR A 23 -11.95 -19.51 20.05
N LEU A 24 -11.13 -19.63 21.10
CA LEU A 24 -9.94 -18.80 21.29
C LEU A 24 -8.92 -19.01 20.17
N LEU A 25 -8.66 -20.27 19.78
CA LEU A 25 -7.77 -20.59 18.67
C LEU A 25 -8.28 -20.03 17.34
N TRP A 26 -9.58 -20.15 17.07
CA TRP A 26 -10.21 -19.59 15.89
C TRP A 26 -10.11 -18.06 15.86
N SER A 27 -10.36 -17.42 17.00
CA SER A 27 -10.26 -15.96 17.14
C SER A 27 -8.83 -15.47 16.88
N LEU A 28 -7.82 -16.17 17.44
CA LEU A 28 -6.41 -15.84 17.19
C LEU A 28 -6.04 -16.03 15.72
N PHE A 29 -6.50 -17.10 15.08
CA PHE A 29 -6.27 -17.33 13.66
C PHE A 29 -6.92 -16.23 12.81
N TYR A 30 -8.15 -15.84 13.13
CA TYR A 30 -8.87 -14.79 12.43
C TYR A 30 -8.21 -13.41 12.58
N ILE A 31 -7.78 -13.05 13.80
CA ILE A 31 -7.03 -11.81 14.05
C ILE A 31 -5.74 -11.79 13.25
N ASN A 32 -4.99 -12.91 13.21
CA ASN A 32 -3.77 -13.01 12.42
C ASN A 32 -4.04 -12.87 10.91
N HIS A 33 -5.14 -13.45 10.42
CA HIS A 33 -5.55 -13.29 9.02
C HIS A 33 -5.85 -11.82 8.68
N LEU A 34 -6.63 -11.14 9.52
CA LEU A 34 -6.91 -9.70 9.36
C LEU A 34 -5.65 -8.86 9.43
N SER A 35 -4.73 -9.15 10.37
CA SER A 35 -3.46 -8.45 10.49
C SER A 35 -2.66 -8.51 9.20
N LYS A 36 -2.57 -9.69 8.58
CA LYS A 36 -1.89 -9.88 7.28
C LYS A 36 -2.57 -9.11 6.14
N GLN A 37 -3.90 -9.07 6.12
CA GLN A 37 -4.63 -8.27 5.13
C GLN A 37 -4.33 -6.78 5.29
N VAL A 38 -4.34 -6.27 6.52
CA VAL A 38 -3.99 -4.87 6.81
C VAL A 38 -2.55 -4.55 6.41
N GLU A 39 -1.59 -5.43 6.69
CA GLU A 39 -0.20 -5.26 6.24
C GLU A 39 -0.07 -5.22 4.72
N THR A 40 -0.83 -6.07 4.01
CA THR A 40 -0.85 -6.11 2.55
C THR A 40 -1.42 -4.81 1.98
N GLU A 41 -2.55 -4.36 2.51
CA GLU A 41 -3.18 -3.11 2.11
C GLU A 41 -2.30 -1.89 2.38
N LYS A 42 -1.64 -1.88 3.55
CA LYS A 42 -0.66 -0.86 3.89
C LYS A 42 0.48 -0.81 2.86
N SER A 43 1.07 -1.96 2.52
CA SER A 43 2.11 -2.04 1.48
C SER A 43 1.61 -1.51 0.12
N ARG A 44 0.38 -1.86 -0.26
CA ARG A 44 -0.26 -1.36 -1.49
C ARG A 44 -0.39 0.16 -1.50
N VAL A 45 -0.87 0.75 -0.40
CA VAL A 45 -1.00 2.22 -0.28
C VAL A 45 0.35 2.91 -0.39
N ILE A 46 1.41 2.38 0.23
CA ILE A 46 2.77 2.94 0.11
C ILE A 46 3.25 2.89 -1.34
N SER A 47 3.03 1.75 -2.01
CA SER A 47 3.42 1.59 -3.42
C SER A 47 2.68 2.60 -4.33
N VAL A 48 1.39 2.82 -4.10
CA VAL A 48 0.60 3.82 -4.82
C VAL A 48 1.10 5.24 -4.54
N ALA A 49 1.31 5.60 -3.28
CA ALA A 49 1.84 6.90 -2.87
C ALA A 49 3.20 7.19 -3.52
N ARG A 50 4.07 6.19 -3.54
CA ARG A 50 5.38 6.27 -4.20
C ARG A 50 5.28 6.52 -5.69
N ASN A 51 4.41 5.78 -6.38
CA ASN A 51 4.16 6.00 -7.81
C ASN A 51 3.63 7.41 -8.08
N LEU A 52 2.72 7.90 -7.23
CA LEU A 52 2.17 9.25 -7.37
C LEU A 52 3.24 10.33 -7.22
N GLU A 53 4.15 10.20 -6.24
CA GLU A 53 5.25 11.15 -6.10
C GLU A 53 6.23 11.12 -7.26
N LEU A 54 6.50 9.93 -7.82
CA LEU A 54 7.31 9.81 -9.03
C LEU A 54 6.67 10.56 -10.21
N TRP A 55 5.38 10.34 -10.46
CA TRP A 55 4.67 11.02 -11.54
C TRP A 55 4.57 12.52 -11.32
N LYS A 56 4.35 12.96 -10.09
CA LYS A 56 4.39 14.37 -9.73
C LYS A 56 5.74 14.99 -10.07
N GLN A 57 6.84 14.31 -9.75
CA GLN A 57 8.17 14.76 -10.13
C GLN A 57 8.30 14.90 -11.65
N ILE A 58 7.97 13.86 -12.42
CA ILE A 58 8.10 13.86 -13.89
C ILE A 58 7.23 14.98 -14.50
N THR A 59 5.99 15.13 -14.04
CA THR A 59 5.06 16.13 -14.61
C THR A 59 5.45 17.56 -14.24
N ILE A 60 5.87 17.81 -12.99
CA ILE A 60 6.14 19.17 -12.49
C ILE A 60 7.56 19.63 -12.82
N LYS A 61 8.56 18.78 -12.53
CA LYS A 61 9.97 19.16 -12.66
C LYS A 61 10.46 18.98 -14.09
N ASP A 62 10.05 17.89 -14.73
CA ASP A 62 10.57 17.49 -16.04
C ASP A 62 9.61 17.85 -17.19
N ASP A 63 8.59 18.66 -16.91
CA ASP A 63 7.57 19.10 -17.88
C ASP A 63 6.92 17.92 -18.63
N GLY A 64 6.76 16.79 -17.94
CA GLY A 64 6.19 15.56 -18.50
C GLY A 64 7.15 14.70 -19.33
N HIS A 65 8.44 15.06 -19.40
CA HIS A 65 9.44 14.29 -20.12
C HIS A 65 10.02 13.18 -19.24
N LEU A 66 9.99 11.95 -19.75
CA LEU A 66 10.63 10.82 -19.09
C LEU A 66 12.13 10.76 -19.46
N ASP A 67 12.96 11.54 -18.76
CA ASP A 67 14.42 11.39 -18.83
C ASP A 67 14.89 10.25 -17.93
N GLN A 68 15.14 9.09 -18.54
CA GLN A 68 15.52 7.88 -17.84
C GLN A 68 16.83 8.02 -17.05
N ASN A 69 17.82 8.74 -17.61
CA ASN A 69 19.12 8.86 -16.99
C ASN A 69 19.02 9.69 -15.71
N THR A 70 18.33 10.83 -15.79
CA THR A 70 18.10 11.70 -14.65
C THR A 70 17.25 11.00 -13.59
N LEU A 71 16.16 10.32 -14.01
CA LEU A 71 15.27 9.62 -13.08
C LEU A 71 15.98 8.49 -12.32
N MET A 72 16.79 7.68 -13.00
CA MET A 72 17.54 6.57 -12.39
C MET A 72 18.71 7.06 -11.53
N GLN A 73 19.27 8.25 -11.80
CA GLN A 73 20.28 8.86 -10.94
C GLN A 73 19.68 9.34 -9.61
N GLU A 74 18.52 9.99 -9.66
CA GLU A 74 17.82 10.49 -8.49
C GLU A 74 17.10 9.38 -7.69
N ASN A 75 16.66 8.33 -8.38
CA ASN A 75 15.93 7.20 -7.81
C ASN A 75 16.60 5.88 -8.18
N ARG A 76 17.64 5.52 -7.44
CA ARG A 76 18.54 4.40 -7.76
C ARG A 76 17.89 3.02 -7.83
N ASP A 77 16.72 2.87 -7.22
CA ASP A 77 15.99 1.62 -7.18
C ASP A 77 14.88 1.54 -8.26
N ILE A 78 14.74 2.55 -9.11
CA ILE A 78 13.87 2.49 -10.29
C ILE A 78 14.61 1.81 -11.44
N HIS A 79 13.94 0.84 -12.05
CA HIS A 79 14.34 0.23 -13.31
C HIS A 79 13.34 0.58 -14.40
N ILE A 80 13.86 0.84 -15.61
CA ILE A 80 13.07 1.19 -16.78
C ILE A 80 13.59 0.34 -17.95
N GLU A 81 12.70 -0.42 -18.57
CA GLU A 81 13.03 -1.28 -19.71
C GLU A 81 12.10 -0.97 -20.88
N LEU A 82 12.67 -0.83 -22.09
CA LEU A 82 11.89 -0.69 -23.32
C LEU A 82 11.27 -2.04 -23.68
N VAL A 83 9.95 -2.07 -23.90
CA VAL A 83 9.25 -3.27 -24.36
C VAL A 83 9.17 -3.23 -25.88
N GLU A 84 10.11 -3.93 -26.53
CA GLU A 84 10.29 -3.87 -27.99
C GLU A 84 9.08 -4.38 -28.79
N ASN A 85 8.32 -5.33 -28.24
CA ASN A 85 7.21 -5.99 -28.92
C ASN A 85 5.83 -5.45 -28.52
N ALA A 86 5.76 -4.26 -27.92
CA ALA A 86 4.49 -3.64 -27.57
C ALA A 86 3.79 -3.07 -28.81
N TYR A 87 2.47 -3.28 -28.92
CA TYR A 87 1.66 -2.64 -29.95
C TYR A 87 1.42 -1.17 -29.56
N VAL A 88 2.23 -0.28 -30.13
CA VAL A 88 2.14 1.18 -29.96
C VAL A 88 2.18 1.88 -31.32
N GLU A 89 1.69 3.10 -31.37
CA GLU A 89 1.71 3.93 -32.59
C GLU A 89 3.14 4.23 -33.05
N GLU A 90 3.30 4.53 -34.34
CA GLU A 90 4.60 4.84 -34.92
C GLU A 90 5.24 6.06 -34.23
N GLY A 91 6.50 5.92 -33.81
CA GLY A 91 7.22 6.95 -33.05
C GLY A 91 6.96 6.93 -31.54
N HIS A 92 6.00 6.15 -31.04
CA HIS A 92 5.78 5.98 -29.61
C HIS A 92 6.66 4.87 -29.04
N LYS A 93 6.93 4.96 -27.73
CA LYS A 93 7.74 3.98 -27.00
C LYS A 93 6.96 3.48 -25.80
N PHE A 94 7.03 2.17 -25.56
CA PHE A 94 6.42 1.55 -24.39
C PHE A 94 7.50 1.12 -23.42
N TYR A 95 7.39 1.56 -22.17
CA TYR A 95 8.35 1.22 -21.13
C TYR A 95 7.66 0.46 -20.01
N MET A 96 8.34 -0.56 -19.50
CA MET A 96 8.04 -1.18 -18.23
C MET A 96 8.88 -0.52 -17.15
N MET A 97 8.24 -0.10 -16.06
CA MET A 97 8.90 0.51 -14.91
C MET A 97 8.60 -0.31 -13.65
N TYR A 98 9.62 -0.56 -12.85
CA TYR A 98 9.48 -1.27 -11.57
C TYR A 98 10.54 -0.83 -10.56
N TYR A 99 10.24 -1.05 -9.27
CA TYR A 99 11.18 -0.78 -8.18
C TYR A 99 11.91 -2.07 -7.78
N SER A 100 13.21 -2.00 -7.53
CA SER A 100 13.99 -3.12 -6.97
C SER A 100 13.84 -3.26 -5.46
N GLU A 101 13.46 -2.19 -4.76
CA GLU A 101 13.28 -2.20 -3.32
C GLU A 101 11.86 -1.80 -2.90
N PRO A 102 11.32 -2.39 -1.82
CA PRO A 102 10.06 -1.93 -1.24
C PRO A 102 10.23 -0.52 -0.67
N ALA A 103 9.18 0.27 -0.83
CA ALA A 103 9.12 1.62 -0.31
C ALA A 103 9.14 1.63 1.24
N LYS A 104 9.88 2.56 1.84
CA LYS A 104 9.91 2.73 3.30
C LYS A 104 8.69 3.54 3.73
N GLU A 105 7.90 2.99 4.64
CA GLU A 105 6.68 3.65 5.14
C GLU A 105 6.91 5.07 5.67
N GLN A 106 8.05 5.30 6.33
CA GLN A 106 8.38 6.60 6.92
C GLN A 106 8.40 7.73 5.89
N ASP A 107 8.81 7.45 4.65
CA ASP A 107 8.92 8.42 3.56
C ASP A 107 7.54 8.83 3.03
N PHE A 108 6.53 7.98 3.24
CA PHE A 108 5.16 8.16 2.74
C PHE A 108 4.14 8.33 3.86
N LYS A 109 4.58 8.57 5.10
CA LYS A 109 3.71 8.66 6.28
C LYS A 109 2.58 9.68 6.10
N ARG A 110 2.82 10.77 5.38
CA ARG A 110 1.82 11.80 5.03
C ARG A 110 0.62 11.25 4.25
N TYR A 111 0.82 10.20 3.42
CA TYR A 111 -0.25 9.54 2.66
C TYR A 111 -1.16 8.65 3.51
N PHE A 112 -0.82 8.46 4.79
CA PHE A 112 -1.63 7.73 5.75
C PHE A 112 -2.43 8.62 6.71
N SER A 113 -2.36 9.95 6.54
CA SER A 113 -3.22 10.87 7.27
C SER A 113 -4.67 10.68 6.81
N GLU A 114 -5.64 10.76 7.73
CA GLU A 114 -7.07 10.74 7.39
C GLU A 114 -7.43 11.85 6.38
N LEU A 115 -6.63 12.92 6.32
CA LEU A 115 -6.76 14.02 5.36
C LEU A 115 -6.48 13.62 3.90
N VAL A 116 -5.69 12.57 3.66
CA VAL A 116 -5.39 12.10 2.30
C VAL A 116 -6.54 11.28 1.70
N LEU A 117 -7.53 10.92 2.52
CA LEU A 117 -8.77 10.28 2.08
C LEU A 117 -9.87 11.30 1.75
N ASP A 118 -9.61 12.60 1.90
CA ASP A 118 -10.57 13.64 1.57
C ASP A 118 -10.53 13.94 0.05
N ASP A 119 -11.65 14.40 -0.51
CA ASP A 119 -11.81 14.65 -1.96
C ASP A 119 -11.08 15.93 -2.42
N TYR A 120 -10.22 16.51 -1.58
CA TYR A 120 -9.53 17.78 -1.80
C TYR A 120 -8.02 17.58 -1.86
N PHE A 121 -7.38 18.28 -2.80
CA PHE A 121 -5.92 18.36 -2.92
C PHE A 121 -5.51 19.80 -3.15
N TYR A 122 -4.29 20.13 -2.77
CA TYR A 122 -3.73 21.47 -2.88
C TYR A 122 -2.76 21.54 -4.05
N ILE A 123 -2.80 22.67 -4.77
CA ILE A 123 -1.90 23.00 -5.87
C ILE A 123 -1.22 24.32 -5.55
N VAL A 124 0.11 24.36 -5.66
CA VAL A 124 0.89 25.59 -5.58
C VAL A 124 1.44 25.88 -6.98
N THR A 125 1.24 27.11 -7.46
CA THR A 125 1.75 27.58 -8.76
C THR A 125 2.69 28.77 -8.59
N ASP A 126 3.54 29.03 -9.57
CA ASP A 126 4.21 30.33 -9.68
C ASP A 126 3.29 31.42 -10.25
N SER A 127 3.84 32.63 -10.41
CA SER A 127 3.14 33.80 -10.95
C SER A 127 2.62 33.61 -12.37
N ASP A 128 3.22 32.68 -13.13
CA ASP A 128 2.86 32.41 -14.52
C ASP A 128 1.88 31.23 -14.64
N GLY A 129 1.45 30.67 -13.50
CA GLY A 129 0.50 29.56 -13.44
C GLY A 129 1.13 28.18 -13.64
N LYS A 130 2.47 28.06 -13.69
CA LYS A 130 3.14 26.76 -13.73
C LYS A 130 3.06 26.10 -12.36
N VAL A 131 2.60 24.86 -12.32
CA VAL A 131 2.52 24.06 -11.09
C VAL A 131 3.94 23.88 -10.52
N LYS A 132 4.09 24.11 -9.22
CA LYS A 132 5.32 23.89 -8.44
C LYS A 132 5.17 22.75 -7.45
N GLU A 133 3.97 22.59 -6.88
CA GLU A 133 3.71 21.56 -5.88
C GLU A 133 2.26 21.06 -5.92
N LEU A 134 2.08 19.79 -5.55
CA LEU A 134 0.80 19.11 -5.41
C LEU A 134 0.87 18.26 -4.13
N PHE A 135 -0.12 18.37 -3.24
CA PHE A 135 -0.16 17.58 -2.01
C PHE A 135 -1.57 17.47 -1.43
N TRP A 136 -1.81 16.42 -0.64
CA TRP A 136 -3.09 16.14 0.01
C TRP A 136 -3.12 16.51 1.50
N ASP A 137 -1.98 16.84 2.09
CA ASP A 137 -1.89 17.19 3.51
C ASP A 137 -1.86 18.71 3.68
N LYS A 138 -2.72 19.24 4.55
CA LYS A 138 -2.77 20.68 4.81
C LYS A 138 -1.52 21.06 5.64
N PRO A 139 -0.90 22.23 5.41
CA PRO A 139 0.12 22.73 6.34
C PRO A 139 -0.42 22.95 7.76
#